data_AF-A0A7I8MKL6-F1
#
_entry.id   AF-A0A7I8MKL6-F1
#
_cell.length_a   1.000
_cell.length_b   1.000
_cell.length_c   1.000
_cell.angle_alpha   90.00
_cell.angle_beta   90.00
_cell.angle_gamma   90.00
#
_symmetry.space_group_name_H-M   'P 1'
#
loop_
_entity.id
_entity.type
_entity.pdbx_description
1 polymer ?
#
loop_
_entity_poly.entity_id
_entity_poly.type
_entity_poly.pdbx_seq_one_letter_code
_entity_poly.pdbx_strand_id
1 'polypeptide(L)' 'LKMMLLLVLYNVRSERELMDTIPERLDWLWFLGYDLDDDIPDHSVLSKARARWGTKAFQTFFERIV' A
#
# COMPACT_ATOMS: atom_id res chain seq x y z
N LEU A 1 2.06 5.56 -0.16
CA LEU A 1 0.96 6.01 0.74
C LEU A 1 -0.35 5.30 0.47
N LYS A 2 -0.87 5.28 -0.78
CA LYS A 2 -2.11 4.54 -1.13
C LYS A 2 -2.11 3.06 -0.69
N MET A 3 -1.04 2.32 -0.96
CA MET A 3 -0.87 0.94 -0.48
C MET A 3 -1.00 0.80 1.04
N MET A 4 -0.58 1.81 1.81
CA MET A 4 -0.72 1.77 3.27
C MET A 4 -2.13 2.09 3.73
N LEU A 5 -2.90 2.88 2.97
CA LEU A 5 -4.34 2.99 3.21
C LEU A 5 -5.00 1.63 3.05
N LEU A 6 -4.67 0.89 1.98
CA LEU A 6 -5.22 -0.46 1.79
C LEU A 6 -4.86 -1.37 2.96
N LEU A 7 -3.59 -1.35 3.40
CA LEU A 7 -3.12 -2.11 4.56
C LEU A 7 -3.99 -1.86 5.81
N VAL A 8 -4.26 -0.59 6.12
CA VAL A 8 -5.01 -0.19 7.33
C VAL A 8 -6.52 -0.38 7.17
N LEU A 9 -7.10 0.11 6.07
CA LEU A 9 -8.56 0.10 5.85
C LEU A 9 -9.11 -1.32 5.69
N TYR A 10 -8.36 -2.23 5.07
CA TYR A 10 -8.75 -3.63 4.91
C TYR A 10 -8.15 -4.55 5.98
N ASN A 11 -7.47 -3.99 6.99
CA ASN A 11 -6.85 -4.74 8.09
C ASN A 11 -5.96 -5.90 7.61
N VAL A 12 -5.12 -5.64 6.61
CA VAL A 12 -4.21 -6.63 6.03
C VAL A 12 -3.05 -6.89 6.99
N ARG A 13 -2.67 -8.16 7.20
CA ARG A 13 -1.80 -8.54 8.33
C ARG A 13 -0.33 -8.19 8.09
N SER A 14 0.10 -8.07 6.83
CA SER A 14 1.48 -7.74 6.49
C SER A 14 1.61 -7.06 5.13
N GLU A 15 2.72 -6.37 4.89
CA GLU A 15 3.01 -5.83 3.55
C GLU A 15 3.18 -6.92 2.49
N ARG A 16 3.65 -8.12 2.90
CA ARG A 16 3.81 -9.24 1.97
C ARG A 16 2.45 -9.70 1.47
N GLU A 17 1.54 -9.98 2.42
CA GLU A 17 0.15 -10.31 2.09
C GLU A 17 -0.52 -9.21 1.27
N LEU A 18 -0.25 -7.93 1.56
CA LEU A 18 -0.73 -6.83 0.74
C LEU A 18 -0.26 -6.95 -0.72
N MET A 19 1.04 -7.17 -0.96
CA MET A 19 1.56 -7.31 -2.32
C MET A 19 1.00 -8.54 -3.04
N ASP A 20 0.84 -9.65 -2.32
CA ASP A 20 0.25 -10.88 -2.87
C ASP A 20 -1.23 -10.67 -3.25
N THR A 21 -1.96 -9.83 -2.50
CA THR A 21 -3.41 -9.60 -2.71
C THR A 21 -3.70 -8.53 -3.77
N ILE A 22 -2.81 -7.55 -3.98
CA ILE A 22 -3.00 -6.48 -4.97
C ILE A 22 -3.38 -7.00 -6.37
N PRO A 23 -2.65 -7.97 -6.98
CA PRO A 23 -2.98 -8.43 -8.33
C PRO A 23 -4.29 -9.24 -8.38
N GLU A 24 -4.78 -9.75 -7.25
CA GLU A 24 -6.01 -10.54 -7.17
C GLU A 24 -7.28 -9.67 -7.11
N ARG A 25 -7.12 -8.36 -6.90
CA ARG A 25 -8.23 -7.44 -6.60
C ARG A 25 -8.30 -6.27 -7.57
N LEU A 26 -9.27 -6.31 -8.47
CA LEU A 26 -9.49 -5.25 -9.47
C LEU A 26 -9.77 -3.88 -8.82
N ASP A 27 -10.46 -3.84 -7.67
CA ASP A 27 -10.71 -2.61 -6.95
C ASP A 27 -9.44 -1.98 -6.38
N TRP A 28 -8.47 -2.81 -5.98
CA TRP A 28 -7.17 -2.35 -5.48
C TRP A 28 -6.26 -1.91 -6.63
N LEU A 29 -6.23 -2.65 -7.74
CA LEU A 29 -5.52 -2.25 -8.96
C LEU A 29 -6.00 -0.87 -9.43
N TRP A 30 -7.33 -0.70 -9.56
CA TRP A 30 -7.93 0.58 -9.95
C TRP A 30 -7.58 1.72 -9.00
N PHE A 31 -7.65 1.49 -7.68
CA PHE A 31 -7.32 2.51 -6.68
C PHE A 31 -5.83 2.93 -6.73
N LEU A 32 -4.94 1.94 -6.94
CA LEU A 32 -3.50 2.15 -7.04
C LEU A 32 -3.10 2.74 -8.40
N GLY A 33 -3.94 2.58 -9.43
CA GLY A 33 -3.68 3.00 -10.80
C GLY A 33 -2.83 1.98 -11.57
N TYR A 34 -2.93 0.71 -11.22
CA TYR A 34 -2.33 -0.40 -11.95
C TYR A 34 -3.34 -0.98 -12.96
N ASP A 35 -2.83 -1.39 -14.10
CA ASP A 35 -3.52 -2.26 -15.06
C ASP A 35 -3.36 -3.74 -14.67
N LEU A 36 -4.12 -4.62 -15.33
CA LEU A 36 -4.10 -6.06 -15.05
C LEU A 36 -2.75 -6.74 -15.35
N ASP A 37 -2.01 -6.16 -16.30
CA ASP A 37 -0.75 -6.71 -16.80
C ASP A 37 0.47 -6.07 -16.13
N ASP A 38 0.26 -5.16 -15.18
CA ASP A 38 1.33 -4.45 -14.50
C ASP A 38 2.04 -5.33 -13.46
N ASP A 39 3.36 -5.24 -13.43
CA ASP A 39 4.18 -5.90 -12.41
C ASP A 39 3.99 -5.20 -11.04
N ILE A 40 3.52 -5.95 -10.07
CA ILE A 40 3.38 -5.48 -8.69
C ILE A 40 4.75 -5.49 -8.00
N PRO A 41 5.17 -4.37 -7.38
CA PRO A 41 6.46 -4.30 -6.71
C PRO A 41 6.51 -5.22 -5.50
N ASP A 42 7.71 -5.76 -5.23
CA ASP A 42 7.95 -6.56 -4.04
C ASP A 42 7.69 -5.77 -2.74
N HIS A 43 7.27 -6.48 -1.68
CA HIS A 43 6.98 -5.93 -0.36
C HIS A 43 8.10 -5.04 0.22
N SER A 44 9.36 -5.31 -0.15
CA SER A 44 10.51 -4.51 0.26
C SER A 44 10.46 -3.05 -0.23
N VAL A 45 9.73 -2.75 -1.32
CA VAL A 45 9.54 -1.37 -1.80
C VAL A 45 8.79 -0.54 -0.77
N LEU A 46 7.72 -1.10 -0.19
CA LEU A 46 6.92 -0.40 0.80
C LEU A 46 7.68 -0.23 2.12
N SER A 47 8.40 -1.26 2.57
CA SER A 47 9.32 -1.20 3.71
C SER A 47 10.39 -0.10 3.54
N LYS A 48 11.04 -0.01 2.36
CA LYS A 48 12.04 1.02 2.07
C LYS A 48 11.42 2.42 2.01
N ALA A 49 10.25 2.56 1.41
CA ALA A 49 9.53 3.83 1.35
C ALA A 49 9.18 4.34 2.75
N ARG A 50 8.76 3.45 3.67
CA ARG A 50 8.54 3.81 5.07
C ARG A 50 9.78 4.29 5.78
N ALA A 51 10.89 3.58 5.63
CA ALA A 51 12.17 3.98 6.21
C ALA A 51 12.61 5.36 5.70
N ARG A 52 12.38 5.65 4.41
CA ARG A 52 12.77 6.93 3.77
C ARG A 52 11.90 8.11 4.20
N TRP A 53 10.58 7.95 4.27
CA TRP A 53 9.67 9.06 4.60
C TRP A 53 9.58 9.35 6.09
N GLY A 54 9.97 8.40 6.93
CA GLY A 54 9.90 8.51 8.38
C GLY A 54 8.45 8.56 8.88
N THR A 55 8.28 8.53 10.21
CA THR A 55 6.96 8.44 10.87
C THR A 55 6.09 9.68 10.64
N LYS A 56 6.70 10.86 10.49
CA LYS A 56 5.99 12.14 10.37
C LYS A 56 5.11 12.23 9.13
N ALA A 57 5.59 11.71 8.00
CA ALA A 57 4.80 11.68 6.76
C ALA A 57 3.56 10.78 6.91
N PHE A 58 3.68 9.67 7.64
CA PHE A 58 2.56 8.77 7.92
C PHE A 58 1.55 9.42 8.85
N GLN A 59 1.99 9.95 9.99
CA GLN A 59 1.11 10.66 10.92
C GLN A 59 0.29 11.74 10.21
N THR A 60 0.97 12.66 9.51
CA THR A 60 0.29 13.77 8.82
C THR A 60 -0.71 13.27 7.76
N PHE A 61 -0.40 12.17 7.08
CA PHE A 61 -1.25 11.61 6.05
C PHE A 61 -2.47 10.90 6.63
N PHE A 62 -2.30 10.10 7.67
CA PHE A 62 -3.40 9.36 8.30
C PHE A 62 -4.28 10.27 9.18
N GLU A 63 -3.72 11.25 9.89
CA GLU A 63 -4.47 12.25 10.68
C GLU A 63 -5.40 13.14 9.83
N ARG A 64 -5.13 13.25 8.52
CA ARG A 64 -5.98 14.05 7.61
C ARG A 64 -7.08 13.23 6.94
N ILE A 65 -6.96 11.90 6.95
CA ILE A 65 -7.88 11.00 6.25
C ILE A 65 -8.84 10.29 7.23
N VAL A 66 -8.38 10.01 8.45
CA VAL A 66 -9.16 9.45 9.57
C VAL A 66 -9.58 10.59 10.51
#